data_AF-A0A6H5IFL7-F1
#
_entry.id   AF-A0A6H5IFL7-F1
#
_cell.length_a   1.000
_cell.length_b   1.000
_cell.length_c   1.000
_cell.angle_alpha   90.00
_cell.angle_beta   90.00
_cell.angle_gamma   90.00
#
_symmetry.space_group_name_H-M   'P 1'
#
loop_
_entity.id
_entity.type
_entity.pdbx_description
1 polymer ?
#
loop_
_entity_poly.entity_id
_entity_poly.type
_entity_poly.pdbx_seq_one_letter_code
_entity_poly.pdbx_strand_id
1 'polypeptide(L)'
;MKAFAFFAVCAFVCGAQAGVVQQDDDVVTRSSLLQTQLKVFIDYVDASLKPALYKTLEESSELTKKVANASEEVTEANNKFIYEIVEIVRQNERIYEAAKGIDVQECGVKTIDMSKRVAEAVEAANKCVVEKAADFEKKPVEVREKINEIVKLIDGNTLMAKKCVDEHTFLTSLTTAACLTRAKVSSDAAWASAPGNLKIVSLNMELDNLVKDMKACAAPKVFDGLRAEARQLTAEAKDCIYEKVLEQVKVSEQVTVPEVEEMKPVEGVEEVLKPQVE
;
A
#
# COMPACT_ATOMS: atom_id res chain seq x y z
N MET A 1 -32.04 2.97 13.08
CA MET A 1 -33.26 2.34 13.66
C MET A 1 -34.37 2.12 12.61
N LYS A 2 -34.07 1.54 11.44
CA LYS A 2 -35.11 1.16 10.43
C LYS A 2 -35.06 -0.33 10.04
N ALA A 3 -34.02 -1.06 10.44
CA ALA A 3 -33.86 -2.50 10.15
C ALA A 3 -34.62 -3.44 11.12
N PHE A 4 -34.97 -2.96 12.33
CA PHE A 4 -35.71 -3.77 13.31
C PHE A 4 -37.21 -3.93 13.00
N ALA A 5 -37.78 -3.02 12.20
CA ALA A 5 -39.20 -3.10 11.84
C ALA A 5 -39.49 -4.24 10.85
N PHE A 6 -38.54 -4.61 9.99
CA PHE A 6 -38.73 -5.69 9.01
C PHE A 6 -38.70 -7.09 9.66
N PHE A 7 -37.89 -7.29 10.69
CA PHE A 7 -37.83 -8.56 11.44
C PHE A 7 -39.12 -8.83 12.24
N ALA A 8 -39.75 -7.78 12.78
CA ALA A 8 -41.00 -7.90 13.52
C ALA A 8 -42.18 -8.28 12.61
N VAL A 9 -42.20 -7.82 11.36
CA VAL A 9 -43.26 -8.17 10.38
C VAL A 9 -43.13 -9.63 9.92
N CYS A 10 -41.92 -10.15 9.74
CA CYS A 10 -41.72 -11.56 9.38
C CYS A 10 -42.09 -12.53 10.52
N ALA A 11 -41.85 -12.16 11.79
CA ALA A 11 -42.25 -12.96 12.93
C ALA A 11 -43.79 -12.96 13.14
N PHE A 12 -44.46 -11.84 12.85
CA PHE A 12 -45.92 -11.74 13.00
C PHE A 12 -46.69 -12.52 11.92
N VAL A 13 -46.16 -12.60 10.70
CA VAL A 13 -46.77 -13.39 9.61
C VAL A 13 -46.55 -14.90 9.81
N CYS A 14 -45.46 -15.31 10.45
CA CYS A 14 -45.20 -16.73 10.76
C CYS A 14 -45.92 -17.25 12.02
N GLY A 15 -46.25 -16.39 12.99
CA GLY A 15 -46.95 -16.80 14.22
C GLY A 15 -48.47 -16.96 14.07
N ALA A 16 -49.11 -16.24 13.15
CA ALA A 16 -50.57 -16.22 13.03
C ALA A 16 -51.17 -17.41 12.25
N GLN A 17 -50.37 -18.22 11.56
CA GLN A 17 -50.86 -19.36 10.77
C GLN A 17 -50.85 -20.70 11.52
N ALA A 18 -50.43 -20.72 12.80
CA ALA A 18 -50.35 -21.95 13.60
C ALA A 18 -51.67 -22.34 14.31
N GLY A 19 -52.76 -21.59 14.13
CA GLY A 19 -53.93 -21.72 14.98
C GLY A 19 -55.28 -21.51 14.31
N VAL A 20 -55.55 -22.09 13.15
CA VAL A 20 -56.90 -22.54 12.74
C VAL A 20 -56.73 -23.67 11.72
N VAL A 21 -56.74 -24.92 12.18
CA VAL A 21 -56.96 -26.08 11.29
C VAL A 21 -58.27 -26.70 11.73
N GLN A 22 -59.35 -26.22 11.15
CA GLN A 22 -60.64 -26.88 11.20
C GLN A 22 -61.17 -26.95 9.76
N GLN A 23 -61.13 -28.19 9.25
CA GLN A 23 -61.90 -28.83 8.18
C GLN A 23 -62.46 -27.97 7.02
N ASP A 24 -62.17 -28.45 5.81
CA ASP A 24 -62.74 -28.04 4.50
C ASP A 24 -62.24 -26.74 3.87
N ASP A 25 -60.92 -26.63 3.66
CA ASP A 25 -60.36 -25.65 2.72
C ASP A 25 -59.58 -26.32 1.60
N ASP A 26 -59.99 -25.96 0.38
CA ASP A 26 -59.61 -26.50 -0.92
C ASP A 26 -58.12 -26.76 -1.11
N VAL A 27 -57.80 -27.87 -1.75
CA VAL A 27 -56.45 -28.20 -2.23
C VAL A 27 -55.84 -27.09 -3.11
N VAL A 28 -56.70 -26.34 -3.81
CA VAL A 28 -56.33 -25.17 -4.62
C VAL A 28 -55.75 -24.04 -3.76
N THR A 29 -56.28 -23.78 -2.57
CA THR A 29 -55.76 -22.72 -1.68
C THR A 29 -54.41 -23.09 -1.08
N ARG A 30 -54.15 -24.37 -0.73
CA ARG A 30 -52.81 -24.81 -0.25
C ARG A 30 -51.70 -24.72 -1.30
N SER A 31 -51.98 -25.13 -2.54
CA SER A 31 -51.02 -25.00 -3.65
C SER A 31 -50.69 -23.53 -3.93
N SER A 32 -51.71 -22.66 -3.94
CA SER A 32 -51.54 -21.21 -4.12
C SER A 32 -50.71 -20.56 -3.00
N LEU A 33 -50.84 -21.04 -1.76
CA LEU A 33 -50.08 -20.54 -0.61
C LEU A 33 -48.60 -20.90 -0.71
N LEU A 34 -48.27 -22.13 -1.10
CA LEU A 34 -46.87 -22.57 -1.29
C LEU A 34 -46.19 -21.81 -2.44
N GLN A 35 -46.90 -21.60 -3.55
CA GLN A 35 -46.40 -20.76 -4.65
C GLN A 35 -46.16 -19.32 -4.20
N THR A 36 -47.05 -18.77 -3.38
CA THR A 36 -46.88 -17.42 -2.81
C THR A 36 -45.68 -17.35 -1.88
N GLN A 37 -45.50 -18.34 -0.99
CA GLN A 37 -44.35 -18.41 -0.09
C GLN A 37 -43.02 -18.56 -0.83
N LEU A 38 -42.99 -19.36 -1.92
CA LEU A 38 -41.82 -19.46 -2.79
C LEU A 38 -41.52 -18.11 -3.44
N LYS A 39 -42.53 -17.43 -4.00
CA LYS A 39 -42.35 -16.13 -4.63
C LYS A 39 -41.78 -15.12 -3.64
N VAL A 40 -42.32 -15.05 -2.42
CA VAL A 40 -41.81 -14.19 -1.35
C VAL A 40 -40.35 -14.53 -1.01
N PHE A 41 -40.00 -15.81 -0.94
CA PHE A 41 -38.62 -16.23 -0.67
C PHE A 41 -37.67 -15.86 -1.81
N ILE A 42 -38.03 -16.11 -3.07
CA ILE A 42 -37.23 -15.75 -4.25
C ILE A 42 -37.07 -14.23 -4.32
N ASP A 43 -38.16 -13.48 -4.18
CA ASP A 43 -38.15 -12.02 -4.20
C ASP A 43 -37.25 -11.47 -3.08
N TYR A 44 -37.30 -12.07 -1.89
CA TYR A 44 -36.39 -11.71 -0.79
C TYR A 44 -34.92 -12.01 -1.10
N VAL A 45 -34.63 -13.19 -1.68
CA VAL A 45 -33.27 -13.56 -2.10
C VAL A 45 -32.73 -12.58 -3.14
N ASP A 46 -33.50 -12.32 -4.19
CA ASP A 46 -33.06 -11.53 -5.34
C ASP A 46 -33.06 -10.02 -5.05
N ALA A 47 -34.03 -9.50 -4.29
CA ALA A 47 -34.14 -8.08 -4.00
C ALA A 47 -33.37 -7.63 -2.76
N SER A 48 -33.05 -8.53 -1.82
CA SER A 48 -32.42 -8.15 -0.54
C SER A 48 -31.09 -8.87 -0.28
N LEU A 49 -31.07 -10.20 -0.26
CA LEU A 49 -29.88 -10.95 0.14
C LEU A 49 -28.73 -10.79 -0.85
N LYS A 50 -28.98 -11.06 -2.14
CA LYS A 50 -27.94 -10.96 -3.18
C LYS A 50 -27.36 -9.56 -3.32
N PRO A 51 -28.16 -8.47 -3.40
CA PRO A 51 -27.61 -7.12 -3.45
C PRO A 51 -26.74 -6.79 -2.24
N ALA A 52 -27.12 -7.22 -1.03
CA ALA A 52 -26.31 -7.01 0.16
C ALA A 52 -24.97 -7.75 0.09
N LEU A 53 -24.97 -9.02 -0.34
CA LEU A 53 -23.74 -9.80 -0.55
C LEU A 53 -22.84 -9.19 -1.61
N TYR A 54 -23.40 -8.77 -2.75
CA TYR A 54 -22.63 -8.12 -3.82
C TYR A 54 -22.05 -6.78 -3.40
N LYS A 55 -22.79 -5.99 -2.61
CA LYS A 55 -22.26 -4.76 -2.04
C LYS A 55 -21.05 -5.03 -1.14
N THR A 56 -21.14 -6.04 -0.27
CA THR A 56 -20.00 -6.42 0.58
C THR A 56 -18.83 -6.93 -0.26
N LEU A 57 -19.09 -7.65 -1.36
CA LEU A 57 -18.07 -8.09 -2.32
C LEU A 57 -17.34 -6.90 -2.97
N GLU A 58 -18.10 -5.90 -3.39
CA GLU A 58 -17.59 -4.65 -3.96
C GLU A 58 -16.73 -3.89 -2.96
N GLU A 59 -17.25 -3.63 -1.75
CA GLU A 59 -16.52 -2.94 -0.68
C GLU A 59 -15.23 -3.69 -0.29
N SER A 60 -15.22 -5.03 -0.30
CA SER A 60 -14.02 -5.84 -0.05
C SER A 60 -13.00 -5.74 -1.20
N SER A 61 -13.46 -5.61 -2.44
CA SER A 61 -12.58 -5.38 -3.60
C SER A 61 -11.94 -3.98 -3.52
N GLU A 62 -12.71 -2.97 -3.13
CA GLU A 62 -12.20 -1.62 -2.91
C GLU A 62 -11.14 -1.57 -1.80
N LEU A 63 -11.31 -2.33 -0.72
CA LEU A 63 -10.29 -2.44 0.33
C LEU A 63 -8.95 -2.93 -0.22
N THR A 64 -8.96 -3.92 -1.12
CA THR A 64 -7.71 -4.42 -1.74
C THR A 64 -7.03 -3.31 -2.56
N LYS A 65 -7.80 -2.53 -3.31
CA LYS A 65 -7.27 -1.37 -4.07
C LYS A 65 -6.70 -0.30 -3.16
N LYS A 66 -7.37 0.01 -2.04
CA LYS A 66 -6.89 0.99 -1.06
C LYS A 66 -5.55 0.58 -0.43
N VAL A 67 -5.35 -0.71 -0.17
CA VAL A 67 -4.08 -1.24 0.33
C VAL A 67 -2.97 -1.05 -0.70
N ALA A 68 -3.22 -1.44 -1.96
CA ALA A 68 -2.26 -1.25 -3.05
C ALA A 68 -1.86 0.21 -3.22
N ASN A 69 -2.85 1.13 -3.27
CA ASN A 69 -2.59 2.57 -3.38
C ASN A 69 -1.80 3.10 -2.18
N ALA A 70 -2.16 2.70 -0.96
CA ALA A 70 -1.44 3.15 0.23
C ALA A 70 0.00 2.62 0.29
N SER A 71 0.22 1.38 -0.17
CA SER A 71 1.56 0.80 -0.30
C SER A 71 2.39 1.57 -1.32
N GLU A 72 1.80 1.92 -2.46
CA GLU A 72 2.44 2.73 -3.50
C GLU A 72 2.80 4.12 -2.97
N GLU A 73 1.86 4.85 -2.36
CA GLU A 73 2.11 6.17 -1.77
C GLU A 73 3.24 6.16 -0.73
N VAL A 74 3.30 5.14 0.13
CA VAL A 74 4.37 5.01 1.12
C VAL A 74 5.71 4.69 0.44
N THR A 75 5.71 3.84 -0.58
CA THR A 75 6.91 3.50 -1.35
C THR A 75 7.44 4.71 -2.12
N GLU A 76 6.58 5.50 -2.75
CA GLU A 76 6.95 6.74 -3.42
C GLU A 76 7.53 7.77 -2.45
N ALA A 77 6.91 7.94 -1.28
CA ALA A 77 7.43 8.79 -0.23
C ALA A 77 8.83 8.35 0.24
N ASN A 78 9.05 7.04 0.42
CA ASN A 78 10.36 6.46 0.72
C ASN A 78 11.38 6.78 -0.36
N ASN A 79 11.03 6.51 -1.63
CA ASN A 79 11.90 6.75 -2.76
C ASN A 79 12.32 8.22 -2.85
N LYS A 80 11.42 9.16 -2.53
CA LYS A 80 11.77 10.59 -2.48
C LYS A 80 12.85 10.90 -1.45
N PHE A 81 12.75 10.37 -0.23
CA PHE A 81 13.79 10.55 0.78
C PHE A 81 15.14 9.97 0.33
N ILE A 82 15.10 8.83 -0.36
CA ILE A 82 16.27 8.14 -0.91
C ILE A 82 16.93 8.97 -2.01
N TYR A 83 16.16 9.49 -2.97
CA TYR A 83 16.69 10.35 -4.03
C TYR A 83 17.46 11.55 -3.47
N GLU A 84 16.96 12.16 -2.40
CA GLU A 84 17.64 13.29 -1.76
C GLU A 84 18.99 12.88 -1.16
N ILE A 85 19.12 11.67 -0.59
CA ILE A 85 20.38 11.17 -0.03
C ILE A 85 21.36 10.76 -1.15
N VAL A 86 20.86 10.07 -2.18
CA VAL A 86 21.66 9.66 -3.34
C VAL A 86 22.24 10.87 -4.07
N GLU A 87 21.48 11.94 -4.25
CA GLU A 87 21.99 13.18 -4.85
C GLU A 87 23.10 13.82 -4.01
N ILE A 88 23.03 13.76 -2.68
CA ILE A 88 24.12 14.24 -1.80
C ILE A 88 25.39 13.40 -2.02
N VAL A 89 25.25 12.07 -2.07
CA VAL A 89 26.39 11.18 -2.30
C VAL A 89 26.98 11.38 -3.70
N ARG A 90 26.13 11.55 -4.73
CA ARG A 90 26.57 11.81 -6.11
C ARG A 90 27.31 13.14 -6.26
N GLN A 91 26.97 14.15 -5.46
CA GLN A 91 27.76 15.39 -5.42
C GLN A 91 29.19 15.12 -4.97
N ASN A 92 29.43 14.17 -4.07
CA ASN A 92 30.79 13.81 -3.64
C ASN A 92 31.58 13.22 -4.79
N GLU A 93 31.00 12.27 -5.54
CA GLU A 93 31.64 11.70 -6.73
C GLU A 93 32.09 12.79 -7.72
N ARG A 94 31.24 13.81 -7.96
CA ARG A 94 31.59 14.94 -8.83
C ARG A 94 32.75 15.78 -8.30
N ILE A 95 32.88 15.93 -6.98
CA ILE A 95 33.97 16.68 -6.35
C ILE A 95 35.30 15.91 -6.51
N TYR A 96 35.30 14.58 -6.35
CA TYR A 96 36.49 13.77 -6.63
C TYR A 96 36.88 13.81 -8.11
N GLU A 97 35.91 13.72 -9.02
CA GLU A 97 36.14 13.84 -10.45
C GLU A 97 36.74 15.22 -10.84
N ALA A 98 36.32 16.29 -10.17
CA ALA A 98 36.87 17.63 -10.37
C ALA A 98 38.30 17.79 -9.84
N ALA A 99 38.73 16.96 -8.89
CA ALA A 99 40.08 16.93 -8.32
C ALA A 99 41.06 16.01 -9.08
N LYS A 100 40.70 15.57 -10.31
CA LYS A 100 41.55 14.72 -11.16
C LYS A 100 42.96 15.31 -11.32
N GLY A 101 43.97 14.53 -10.91
CA GLY A 101 45.39 14.92 -10.93
C GLY A 101 45.98 15.21 -9.55
N ILE A 102 45.15 15.22 -8.50
CA ILE A 102 45.56 15.33 -7.10
C ILE A 102 45.33 13.97 -6.43
N ASP A 103 46.27 13.52 -5.59
CA ASP A 103 46.09 12.30 -4.81
C ASP A 103 45.07 12.55 -3.68
N VAL A 104 43.82 12.19 -3.97
CA VAL A 104 42.65 12.38 -3.07
C VAL A 104 42.02 11.05 -2.68
N GLN A 105 42.70 9.91 -2.89
CA GLN A 105 42.16 8.59 -2.56
C GLN A 105 41.78 8.46 -1.08
N GLU A 106 42.60 9.02 -0.18
CA GLU A 106 42.34 9.02 1.26
C GLU A 106 41.09 9.84 1.63
N CYS A 107 40.73 10.84 0.81
CA CYS A 107 39.54 11.65 1.04
C CYS A 107 38.23 10.89 0.72
N GLY A 108 38.26 9.73 0.02
CA GLY A 108 37.10 9.08 -0.62
C GLY A 108 36.59 7.75 -0.04
N VAL A 109 37.29 7.15 0.93
CA VAL A 109 36.97 5.79 1.40
C VAL A 109 35.61 5.70 2.12
N LYS A 110 35.14 6.78 2.77
CA LYS A 110 33.89 6.78 3.55
C LYS A 110 32.61 6.90 2.70
N THR A 111 32.70 7.40 1.47
CA THR A 111 31.53 7.63 0.60
C THR A 111 30.91 6.35 0.03
N ILE A 112 31.73 5.34 -0.26
CA ILE A 112 31.25 4.05 -0.78
C ILE A 112 30.40 3.30 0.27
N ASP A 113 30.79 3.37 1.54
CA ASP A 113 30.06 2.75 2.64
C ASP A 113 28.67 3.39 2.84
N MET A 114 28.56 4.71 2.63
CA MET A 114 27.28 5.42 2.70
C MET A 114 26.28 4.95 1.64
N SER A 115 26.71 4.79 0.38
CA SER A 115 25.85 4.27 -0.69
C SER A 115 25.28 2.89 -0.35
N LYS A 116 26.11 2.01 0.22
CA LYS A 116 25.69 0.67 0.63
C LYS A 116 24.66 0.72 1.77
N ARG A 117 24.91 1.52 2.79
CA ARG A 117 23.99 1.69 3.94
C ARG A 117 22.66 2.30 3.54
N VAL A 118 22.65 3.22 2.57
CA VAL A 118 21.42 3.75 1.97
C VAL A 118 20.65 2.63 1.28
N ALA A 119 21.30 1.83 0.44
CA ALA A 119 20.66 0.70 -0.26
C ALA A 119 20.06 -0.33 0.71
N GLU A 120 20.78 -0.69 1.78
CA GLU A 120 20.27 -1.60 2.83
C GLU A 120 19.05 -1.02 3.55
N ALA A 121 19.04 0.28 3.86
CA ALA A 121 17.89 0.94 4.46
C ALA A 121 16.67 0.98 3.51
N VAL A 122 16.89 1.12 2.20
CA VAL A 122 15.83 1.05 1.17
C VAL A 122 15.20 -0.34 1.15
N GLU A 123 16.03 -1.37 1.06
CA GLU A 123 15.57 -2.75 0.99
C GLU A 123 14.77 -3.12 2.25
N ALA A 124 15.26 -2.74 3.43
CA ALA A 124 14.57 -2.95 4.69
C ALA A 124 13.21 -2.23 4.77
N ALA A 125 13.15 -0.96 4.34
CA ALA A 125 11.92 -0.18 4.36
C ALA A 125 10.88 -0.76 3.40
N ASN A 126 11.27 -1.08 2.16
CA ASN A 126 10.39 -1.66 1.16
C ASN A 126 9.88 -3.04 1.58
N LYS A 127 10.77 -3.89 2.12
CA LYS A 127 10.40 -5.19 2.66
C LYS A 127 9.36 -5.07 3.77
N CYS A 128 9.54 -4.13 4.70
CA CYS A 128 8.58 -3.87 5.77
C CYS A 128 7.20 -3.46 5.24
N VAL A 129 7.13 -2.57 4.24
CA VAL A 129 5.86 -2.15 3.61
C VAL A 129 5.17 -3.34 2.93
N VAL A 130 5.91 -4.11 2.12
CA VAL A 130 5.37 -5.26 1.39
C VAL A 130 4.86 -6.35 2.33
N GLU A 131 5.61 -6.69 3.37
CA GLU A 131 5.21 -7.70 4.36
C GLU A 131 3.91 -7.29 5.08
N LYS A 132 3.81 -6.02 5.47
CA LYS A 132 2.60 -5.48 6.12
C LYS A 132 1.39 -5.50 5.18
N ALA A 133 1.56 -5.09 3.92
CA ALA A 133 0.50 -5.10 2.93
C ALA A 133 0.00 -6.54 2.65
N ALA A 134 0.92 -7.48 2.42
CA ALA A 134 0.61 -8.86 2.07
C ALA A 134 -0.22 -9.59 3.15
N ASP A 135 0.04 -9.32 4.43
CA ASP A 135 -0.74 -9.91 5.52
C ASP A 135 -2.15 -9.34 5.64
N PHE A 136 -2.33 -8.07 5.29
CA PHE A 136 -3.67 -7.50 5.23
C PHE A 136 -4.45 -7.99 4.01
N GLU A 137 -3.83 -8.07 2.83
CA GLU A 137 -4.49 -8.43 1.56
C GLU A 137 -5.17 -9.81 1.58
N LYS A 138 -4.69 -10.75 2.38
CA LYS A 138 -5.33 -12.07 2.58
C LYS A 138 -6.75 -11.94 3.13
N LYS A 139 -7.00 -10.98 4.03
CA LYS A 139 -8.28 -10.83 4.74
C LYS A 139 -9.46 -10.46 3.82
N PRO A 140 -9.39 -9.42 2.95
CA PRO A 140 -10.46 -9.14 1.99
C PRO A 140 -10.57 -10.19 0.88
N VAL A 141 -9.52 -10.98 0.60
CA VAL A 141 -9.62 -12.16 -0.28
C VAL A 141 -10.53 -13.22 0.35
N GLU A 142 -10.26 -13.62 1.59
CA GLU A 142 -11.07 -14.60 2.32
C GLU A 142 -12.55 -14.19 2.42
N VAL A 143 -12.82 -12.90 2.66
CA VAL A 143 -14.18 -12.35 2.66
C VAL A 143 -14.87 -12.56 1.32
N ARG A 144 -14.18 -12.26 0.21
CA ARG A 144 -14.73 -12.42 -1.15
C ARG A 144 -14.99 -13.88 -1.48
N GLU A 145 -14.06 -14.77 -1.17
CA GLU A 145 -14.22 -16.22 -1.37
C GLU A 145 -15.45 -16.74 -0.63
N LYS A 146 -15.58 -16.40 0.65
CA LYS A 146 -16.72 -16.81 1.48
C LYS A 146 -18.05 -16.26 0.96
N ILE A 147 -18.10 -15.00 0.51
CA ILE A 147 -19.31 -14.43 -0.10
C ILE A 147 -19.67 -15.19 -1.38
N ASN A 148 -18.70 -15.48 -2.25
CA ASN A 148 -18.94 -16.22 -3.49
C ASN A 148 -19.49 -17.63 -3.23
N GLU A 149 -18.99 -18.33 -2.20
CA GLU A 149 -19.53 -19.62 -1.76
C GLU A 149 -20.98 -19.51 -1.28
N ILE A 150 -21.29 -18.48 -0.49
CA ILE A 150 -22.63 -18.25 0.04
C ILE A 150 -23.61 -17.89 -1.08
N VAL A 151 -23.22 -17.06 -2.04
CA VAL A 151 -24.04 -16.74 -3.22
C VAL A 151 -24.38 -18.02 -3.97
N LYS A 152 -23.39 -18.89 -4.24
CA LYS A 152 -23.62 -20.20 -4.91
C LYS A 152 -24.59 -21.09 -4.13
N LEU A 153 -24.48 -21.14 -2.80
CA LEU A 153 -25.39 -21.90 -1.94
C LEU A 153 -26.82 -21.35 -2.00
N ILE A 154 -26.97 -20.03 -1.91
CA ILE A 154 -28.26 -19.36 -2.00
C ILE A 154 -28.90 -19.58 -3.38
N ASP A 155 -28.13 -19.49 -4.46
CA ASP A 155 -28.60 -19.79 -5.81
C ASP A 155 -29.04 -21.25 -5.95
N GLY A 156 -28.24 -22.20 -5.45
CA GLY A 156 -28.58 -23.62 -5.43
C GLY A 156 -29.88 -23.91 -4.66
N ASN A 157 -30.04 -23.31 -3.48
CA ASN A 157 -31.26 -23.43 -2.67
C ASN A 157 -32.46 -22.79 -3.37
N THR A 158 -32.27 -21.67 -4.06
CA THR A 158 -33.33 -21.00 -4.83
C THR A 158 -33.79 -21.86 -6.00
N LEU A 159 -32.86 -22.50 -6.71
CA LEU A 159 -33.17 -23.47 -7.77
C LEU A 159 -33.87 -24.72 -7.23
N MET A 160 -33.42 -25.24 -6.08
CA MET A 160 -34.07 -26.36 -5.41
C MET A 160 -35.51 -26.01 -5.01
N ALA A 161 -35.72 -24.82 -4.45
CA ALA A 161 -37.03 -24.34 -4.05
C ALA A 161 -37.98 -24.21 -5.26
N LYS A 162 -37.48 -23.71 -6.41
CA LYS A 162 -38.24 -23.67 -7.68
C LYS A 162 -38.65 -25.06 -8.14
N LYS A 163 -37.70 -26.00 -8.24
CA LYS A 163 -37.98 -27.40 -8.63
C LYS A 163 -39.02 -28.07 -7.75
N CYS A 164 -38.92 -27.89 -6.44
CA CYS A 164 -39.86 -28.51 -5.51
C CYS A 164 -41.30 -28.02 -5.66
N VAL A 165 -41.49 -26.81 -6.19
CA VAL A 165 -42.80 -26.28 -6.56
C VAL A 165 -43.22 -26.73 -7.96
N ASP A 166 -42.30 -26.81 -8.93
CA ASP A 166 -42.60 -27.33 -10.27
C ASP A 166 -43.03 -28.81 -10.24
N GLU A 167 -42.47 -29.60 -9.32
CA GLU A 167 -42.80 -31.01 -9.07
C GLU A 167 -44.00 -31.19 -8.11
N HIS A 168 -44.63 -30.08 -7.69
CA HIS A 168 -45.79 -30.14 -6.81
C HIS A 168 -46.99 -30.73 -7.55
N THR A 169 -47.42 -31.90 -7.08
CA THR A 169 -48.72 -32.52 -7.39
C THR A 169 -49.52 -32.65 -6.09
N PHE A 170 -50.82 -32.98 -6.18
CA PHE A 170 -51.67 -33.18 -5.00
C PHE A 170 -51.07 -34.14 -3.96
N LEU A 171 -50.44 -35.24 -4.43
CA LEU A 171 -49.87 -36.30 -3.59
C LEU A 171 -48.50 -35.93 -2.99
N THR A 172 -47.80 -34.94 -3.53
CA THR A 172 -46.45 -34.54 -3.10
C THR A 172 -46.43 -33.28 -2.23
N SER A 173 -47.59 -32.77 -1.81
CA SER A 173 -47.70 -31.52 -1.04
C SER A 173 -46.85 -31.47 0.25
N LEU A 174 -46.85 -32.55 1.04
CA LEU A 174 -46.02 -32.67 2.25
C LEU A 174 -44.52 -32.67 1.94
N THR A 175 -44.11 -33.36 0.86
CA THR A 175 -42.70 -33.42 0.42
C THR A 175 -42.23 -32.08 -0.16
N THR A 176 -43.10 -31.36 -0.87
CA THR A 176 -42.83 -30.02 -1.41
C THR A 176 -42.64 -29.00 -0.28
N ALA A 177 -43.51 -29.01 0.74
CA ALA A 177 -43.38 -28.11 1.90
C ALA A 177 -42.10 -28.38 2.71
N ALA A 178 -41.73 -29.66 2.89
CA ALA A 178 -40.48 -30.04 3.54
C ALA A 178 -39.24 -29.59 2.73
N CYS A 179 -39.29 -29.71 1.40
CA CYS A 179 -38.22 -29.22 0.53
C CYS A 179 -38.08 -27.68 0.60
N LEU A 180 -39.18 -26.93 0.49
CA LEU A 180 -39.17 -25.47 0.57
C LEU A 180 -38.59 -24.99 1.92
N THR A 181 -39.00 -25.64 3.00
CA THR A 181 -38.48 -25.36 4.35
C THR A 181 -36.97 -25.62 4.43
N ARG A 182 -36.48 -26.73 3.87
CA ARG A 182 -35.05 -27.04 3.83
C ARG A 182 -34.27 -25.98 3.04
N ALA A 183 -34.75 -25.59 1.86
CA ALA A 183 -34.10 -24.57 1.05
C ALA A 183 -34.04 -23.22 1.78
N LYS A 184 -35.13 -22.80 2.42
CA LYS A 184 -35.20 -21.57 3.21
C LYS A 184 -34.23 -21.60 4.40
N VAL A 185 -34.29 -22.64 5.24
CA VAL A 185 -33.42 -22.76 6.43
C VAL A 185 -31.94 -22.79 6.03
N SER A 186 -31.61 -23.47 4.94
CA SER A 186 -30.24 -23.52 4.40
C SER A 186 -29.78 -22.13 3.93
N SER A 187 -30.62 -21.38 3.21
CA SER A 187 -30.28 -20.01 2.79
C SER A 187 -30.17 -19.03 3.95
N ASP A 188 -31.04 -19.15 4.96
CA ASP A 188 -30.97 -18.31 6.17
C ASP A 188 -29.69 -18.59 6.96
N ALA A 189 -29.30 -19.86 7.08
CA ALA A 189 -28.04 -20.25 7.71
C ALA A 189 -26.81 -19.76 6.92
N ALA A 190 -26.83 -19.89 5.60
CA ALA A 190 -25.76 -19.37 4.73
C ALA A 190 -25.62 -17.85 4.87
N TRP A 191 -26.74 -17.12 4.85
CA TRP A 191 -26.77 -15.68 5.07
C TRP A 191 -26.25 -15.28 6.45
N ALA A 192 -26.69 -15.95 7.51
CA ALA A 192 -26.22 -15.67 8.87
C ALA A 192 -24.70 -15.90 9.03
N SER A 193 -24.12 -16.81 8.23
CA SER A 193 -22.68 -17.07 8.21
C SER A 193 -21.87 -16.08 7.37
N ALA A 194 -22.54 -15.23 6.59
CA ALA A 194 -21.91 -14.30 5.67
C ALA A 194 -21.11 -13.23 6.42
N PRO A 195 -19.88 -12.92 5.97
CA PRO A 195 -19.19 -11.74 6.45
C PRO A 195 -20.03 -10.52 6.00
N GLY A 196 -20.69 -9.86 6.94
CA GLY A 196 -21.52 -8.68 6.66
C GLY A 196 -20.75 -7.37 6.80
N ASN A 197 -21.48 -6.25 6.74
CA ASN A 197 -20.92 -4.90 6.84
C ASN A 197 -20.03 -4.68 8.07
N LEU A 198 -20.31 -5.31 9.21
CA LEU A 198 -19.46 -5.20 10.40
C LEU A 198 -18.03 -5.71 10.17
N LYS A 199 -17.87 -6.77 9.36
CA LYS A 199 -16.54 -7.28 9.01
C LYS A 199 -15.80 -6.30 8.12
N ILE A 200 -16.48 -5.68 7.15
CA ILE A 200 -15.90 -4.63 6.30
C ILE A 200 -15.52 -3.39 7.11
N VAL A 201 -16.35 -2.98 8.06
CA VAL A 201 -16.04 -1.86 8.97
C VAL A 201 -14.78 -2.17 9.78
N SER A 202 -14.66 -3.38 10.34
CA SER A 202 -13.44 -3.82 11.04
C SER A 202 -12.22 -3.77 10.13
N LEU A 203 -12.33 -4.25 8.89
CA LEU A 203 -11.23 -4.22 7.93
C LEU A 203 -10.82 -2.79 7.56
N ASN A 204 -11.75 -1.84 7.44
CA ASN A 204 -11.40 -0.44 7.22
C ASN A 204 -10.64 0.15 8.43
N MET A 205 -11.04 -0.17 9.66
CA MET A 205 -10.29 0.27 10.85
C MET A 205 -8.90 -0.35 10.91
N GLU A 206 -8.77 -1.62 10.54
CA GLU A 206 -7.48 -2.30 10.43
C GLU A 206 -6.61 -1.69 9.31
N LEU A 207 -7.22 -1.25 8.20
CA LEU A 207 -6.53 -0.54 7.12
C LEU A 207 -5.92 0.77 7.62
N ASP A 208 -6.64 1.56 8.42
CA ASP A 208 -6.09 2.80 8.98
C ASP A 208 -4.86 2.55 9.86
N ASN A 209 -4.86 1.45 10.61
CA ASN A 209 -3.70 1.04 11.41
C ASN A 209 -2.57 0.52 10.52
N LEU A 210 -2.89 -0.26 9.47
CA LEU A 210 -1.92 -0.71 8.48
C LEU A 210 -1.20 0.47 7.82
N VAL A 211 -1.92 1.50 7.40
CA VAL A 211 -1.34 2.70 6.80
C VAL A 211 -0.37 3.40 7.76
N LYS A 212 -0.69 3.44 9.07
CA LYS A 212 0.22 3.97 10.08
C LYS A 212 1.47 3.10 10.24
N ASP A 213 1.31 1.78 10.28
CA ASP A 213 2.42 0.83 10.36
C ASP A 213 3.35 0.94 9.14
N MET A 214 2.80 1.02 7.93
CA MET A 214 3.57 1.21 6.69
C MET A 214 4.33 2.54 6.71
N LYS A 215 3.71 3.63 7.19
CA LYS A 215 4.39 4.91 7.40
C LYS A 215 5.46 4.85 8.49
N ALA A 216 5.35 3.93 9.46
CA ALA A 216 6.38 3.71 10.46
C ALA A 216 7.57 2.90 9.91
N CYS A 217 7.35 2.02 8.92
CA CYS A 217 8.43 1.36 8.17
C CYS A 217 9.34 2.39 7.48
N ALA A 218 8.75 3.49 7.02
CA ALA A 218 9.42 4.66 6.45
C ALA A 218 10.14 5.52 7.50
N ALA A 219 10.65 4.93 8.59
CA ALA A 219 11.08 5.63 9.80
C ALA A 219 11.90 6.89 9.48
N PRO A 220 11.29 8.11 9.61
CA PRO A 220 11.93 9.34 9.15
C PRO A 220 13.29 9.56 9.81
N LYS A 221 13.43 9.12 11.07
CA LYS A 221 14.67 9.17 11.83
C LYS A 221 15.84 8.42 11.19
N VAL A 222 15.60 7.29 10.53
CA VAL A 222 16.67 6.50 9.86
C VAL A 222 17.16 7.26 8.64
N PHE A 223 16.24 7.75 7.80
CA PHE A 223 16.57 8.54 6.62
C PHE A 223 17.18 9.91 6.99
N ASP A 224 16.71 10.55 8.06
CA ASP A 224 17.28 11.80 8.57
C ASP A 224 18.70 11.59 9.08
N GLY A 225 18.97 10.48 9.77
CA GLY A 225 20.31 10.09 10.20
C GLY A 225 21.25 9.87 9.01
N LEU A 226 20.83 9.06 8.04
CA LEU A 226 21.61 8.82 6.81
C LEU A 226 21.83 10.10 6.01
N ARG A 227 20.84 10.99 5.95
CA ARG A 227 20.97 12.30 5.30
C ARG A 227 21.98 13.19 6.02
N ALA A 228 21.94 13.26 7.34
CA ALA A 228 22.88 14.05 8.13
C ALA A 228 24.32 13.53 7.96
N GLU A 229 24.48 12.21 8.01
CA GLU A 229 25.77 11.55 7.84
C GLU A 229 26.31 11.75 6.41
N ALA A 230 25.47 11.61 5.38
CA ALA A 230 25.84 11.89 3.99
C ALA A 230 26.33 13.33 3.81
N ARG A 231 25.63 14.33 4.40
CA ARG A 231 26.06 15.73 4.37
C ARG A 231 27.38 15.97 5.10
N GLN A 232 27.58 15.32 6.23
CA GLN A 232 28.82 15.42 6.98
C GLN A 232 29.99 14.86 6.16
N LEU A 233 29.82 13.68 5.56
CA LEU A 233 30.82 13.07 4.68
C LEU A 233 31.13 13.95 3.47
N THR A 234 30.12 14.61 2.89
CA THR A 234 30.33 15.61 1.84
C THR A 234 31.20 16.78 2.29
N ALA A 235 30.98 17.29 3.51
CA ALA A 235 31.77 18.38 4.05
C ALA A 235 33.22 17.93 4.32
N GLU A 236 33.41 16.81 5.00
CA GLU A 236 34.73 16.23 5.28
C GLU A 236 35.53 15.97 3.98
N ALA A 237 34.86 15.47 2.94
CA ALA A 237 35.48 15.24 1.63
C ALA A 237 35.93 16.55 0.96
N LYS A 238 35.09 17.59 0.99
CA LYS A 238 35.43 18.91 0.42
C LYS A 238 36.63 19.52 1.13
N ASP A 239 36.63 19.49 2.46
CA ASP A 239 37.70 20.07 3.27
C ASP A 239 39.03 19.34 3.00
N CYS A 240 39.02 18.00 2.99
CA CYS A 240 40.19 17.18 2.65
C CYS A 240 40.76 17.50 1.25
N ILE A 241 39.89 17.60 0.24
CA ILE A 241 40.32 17.93 -1.13
C ILE A 241 40.90 19.34 -1.19
N TYR A 242 40.30 20.30 -0.50
CA TYR A 242 40.80 21.68 -0.45
C TYR A 242 42.20 21.76 0.19
N GLU A 243 42.45 21.03 1.27
CA GLU A 243 43.77 20.93 1.88
C GLU A 243 44.81 20.36 0.92
N LYS A 244 44.50 19.25 0.23
CA LYS A 244 45.39 18.63 -0.76
C LYS A 244 45.72 19.55 -1.94
N VAL A 245 44.74 20.33 -2.41
CA VAL A 245 44.95 21.35 -3.45
C VAL A 245 45.92 22.43 -2.96
N LEU A 246 45.74 22.96 -1.75
CA LEU A 246 46.61 23.98 -1.17
C LEU A 246 48.05 23.48 -0.97
N GLU A 247 48.24 22.22 -0.57
CA GLU A 247 49.55 21.60 -0.46
C GLU A 247 50.29 21.58 -1.80
N GLN A 248 49.63 21.15 -2.88
CA GLN A 248 50.25 21.16 -4.22
C GLN A 248 50.61 22.58 -4.69
N VAL A 249 49.76 23.57 -4.45
CA VAL A 249 50.05 24.97 -4.85
C VAL A 249 51.28 25.51 -4.12
N LYS A 250 51.40 25.27 -2.80
CA LYS A 250 52.57 25.70 -2.01
C LYS A 250 53.87 25.03 -2.49
N VAL A 251 53.82 23.75 -2.87
CA VAL A 251 54.97 23.04 -3.42
C VAL A 251 55.37 23.63 -4.79
N SER A 252 54.41 24.03 -5.61
CA SER A 252 54.69 24.65 -6.92
C SER A 252 55.32 26.05 -6.83
N GLU A 253 54.98 26.86 -5.81
CA GLU A 253 55.61 28.16 -5.58
C GLU A 253 57.04 28.06 -5.03
N GLN A 254 57.39 27.00 -4.30
CA GLN A 254 58.76 26.79 -3.81
C GLN A 254 59.74 26.27 -4.88
N VAL A 255 59.24 25.76 -6.01
CA VAL A 255 60.07 25.20 -7.10
C VAL A 255 60.47 26.26 -8.15
N THR A 256 59.95 27.48 -8.07
CA THR A 256 60.37 28.60 -8.95
C THR A 256 61.20 29.65 -8.21
N VAL A 257 62.44 29.31 -7.88
CA VAL A 257 63.52 30.30 -7.82
C VAL A 257 64.69 29.75 -8.63
N PRO A 258 64.84 30.10 -9.92
CA PRO A 258 66.13 29.96 -10.57
C PRO A 258 67.10 30.94 -9.90
N GLU A 259 68.17 30.39 -9.35
CA GLU A 259 69.36 31.10 -8.89
C GLU A 259 69.82 32.04 -10.01
N VAL A 260 69.67 33.35 -9.82
CA VAL A 260 70.23 34.35 -10.72
C VAL A 260 71.72 34.40 -10.43
N GLU A 261 72.52 33.69 -11.22
CA GLU A 261 73.97 33.90 -11.26
C GLU A 261 74.24 35.36 -11.64
N GLU A 262 74.95 36.06 -10.75
CA GLU A 262 75.41 37.44 -10.90
C GLU A 262 76.17 37.63 -12.23
N MET A 263 75.60 38.44 -13.14
CA MET A 263 76.39 39.02 -14.21
C MET A 263 77.29 40.12 -13.64
N LYS A 264 78.60 39.93 -13.79
CA LYS A 264 79.64 40.92 -13.44
C LYS A 264 79.41 42.24 -14.20
N PRO A 265 79.65 43.40 -13.57
CA PRO A 265 79.58 44.69 -14.25
C PRO A 265 80.73 44.81 -15.26
N VAL A 266 80.39 45.24 -16.48
CA VAL A 266 81.36 45.68 -17.49
C VAL A 266 81.72 47.13 -17.16
N GLU A 267 82.97 47.35 -16.77
CA GLU A 267 83.55 48.68 -16.62
C GLU A 267 83.78 49.32 -18.00
N GLY A 268 83.37 50.58 -18.16
CA GLY A 268 83.75 51.41 -19.31
C GLY A 268 82.63 52.20 -19.97
N VAL A 269 82.03 53.16 -19.26
CA VAL A 269 81.53 54.40 -19.87
C VAL A 269 81.81 55.55 -18.89
N GLU A 270 82.97 56.17 -19.08
CA GLU A 270 83.28 57.50 -18.55
C GLU A 270 82.45 58.57 -19.27
N GLU A 271 82.14 59.63 -18.51
CA GLU A 271 81.97 61.02 -18.92
C GLU A 271 81.15 61.34 -20.19
N VAL A 272 80.02 62.03 -20.03
CA VAL A 272 79.88 63.45 -20.46
C VAL A 272 78.68 64.04 -19.72
N LEU A 273 78.95 64.89 -18.72
CA LEU A 273 78.08 65.99 -18.36
C LEU A 273 78.95 67.24 -18.32
N LYS A 274 78.80 68.13 -19.32
CA LYS A 274 78.77 69.57 -19.08
C LYS A 274 78.15 70.35 -20.25
N PRO A 275 77.53 71.52 -19.96
CA PRO A 275 76.68 72.27 -20.87
C PRO A 275 77.44 73.44 -21.55
N GLN A 276 76.96 73.87 -22.72
CA GLN A 276 77.14 75.21 -23.30
C GLN A 276 75.78 75.54 -23.95
N VAL A 277 75.00 76.55 -23.56
CA VAL A 277 75.20 78.01 -23.49
C VAL A 277 75.76 78.57 -24.80
N GLU A 278 74.84 79.25 -25.50
CA GLU A 278 74.88 79.97 -26.79
C GLU A 278 74.91 79.15 -28.10
#